data_AF-A0A0G1NQ01-F1
#
_entry.id   AF-A0A0G1NQ01-F1
#
_cell.length_a   1.000
_cell.length_b   1.000
_cell.length_c   1.000
_cell.angle_alpha   90.00
_cell.angle_beta   90.00
_cell.angle_gamma   90.00
#
_symmetry.space_group_name_H-M   'P 1'
#
loop_
_entity.id
_entity.type
_entity.pdbx_description
1 polymer ?
#
loop_
_entity_poly.entity_id
_entity_poly.type
_entity_poly.pdbx_seq_one_letter_code
_entity_poly.pdbx_strand_id
1 'polypeptide(L)'
;MEKDNLKLKFCPICAIVSGAWLILSAGMAWEYLEARVFLTPTALFMGGTVVGIADQAEKRFRRVGKNPLAWKSTLISAGMILVYIAVSNLSKFTVMVEFTALLVTAAFLFSGRSQRQDMGERVRDIEEKMKQCC
;
A
#
# COMPACT_ATOMS: atom_id res chain seq x y z
N MET A 1 -18.48 -9.53 -13.11
CA MET A 1 -18.33 -10.73 -12.28
C MET A 1 -18.34 -10.29 -10.82
N GLU A 2 -19.52 -10.45 -10.23
CA GLU A 2 -19.83 -10.38 -8.82
C GLU A 2 -19.03 -11.44 -8.05
N LYS A 3 -18.49 -11.11 -6.86
CA LYS A 3 -18.40 -12.03 -5.72
C LYS A 3 -17.85 -11.36 -4.44
N ASP A 4 -18.69 -11.48 -3.42
CA ASP A 4 -18.38 -11.75 -2.01
C ASP A 4 -17.71 -10.68 -1.11
N ASN A 5 -18.60 -10.03 -0.36
CA ASN A 5 -18.65 -9.97 1.11
C ASN A 5 -17.63 -10.83 1.92
N LEU A 6 -16.33 -10.65 1.72
CA LEU A 6 -15.38 -10.81 2.80
C LEU A 6 -15.16 -9.46 3.46
N LYS A 7 -15.57 -9.39 4.72
CA LYS A 7 -15.24 -8.33 5.69
C LYS A 7 -13.74 -8.40 6.04
N LEU A 8 -12.87 -8.47 5.02
CA LEU A 8 -11.43 -8.29 5.15
C LEU A 8 -11.22 -6.83 5.57
N LYS A 9 -10.74 -6.64 6.80
CA LYS A 9 -10.37 -5.33 7.35
C LYS A 9 -9.18 -4.70 6.60
N PHE A 10 -8.66 -5.37 5.57
CA PHE A 10 -7.49 -5.02 4.78
C PHE A 10 -7.89 -4.60 3.36
N CYS A 11 -7.16 -3.65 2.77
CA CYS A 11 -7.37 -3.24 1.39
C CYS A 11 -7.02 -4.42 0.45
N PRO A 12 -7.99 -5.01 -0.28
CA PRO A 12 -7.75 -6.19 -1.10
C PRO A 12 -6.77 -5.87 -2.24
N ILE A 13 -6.81 -4.65 -2.78
CA ILE A 13 -5.88 -4.17 -3.80
C ILE A 13 -4.46 -4.16 -3.26
N CYS A 14 -4.24 -3.67 -2.03
CA CYS A 14 -2.90 -3.66 -1.42
C CYS A 14 -2.38 -5.08 -1.20
N ALA A 15 -3.24 -6.02 -0.80
CA ALA A 15 -2.84 -7.42 -0.60
C ALA A 15 -2.45 -8.10 -1.92
N ILE A 16 -3.21 -7.87 -2.99
CA ILE A 16 -2.93 -8.43 -4.32
C ILE A 16 -1.61 -7.86 -4.86
N VAL A 17 -1.47 -6.52 -4.85
CA VAL A 17 -0.25 -5.86 -5.33
C VAL A 17 0.95 -6.31 -4.53
N SER A 18 0.85 -6.35 -3.19
CA SER A 18 1.97 -6.77 -2.32
C SER A 18 2.36 -8.22 -2.51
N GLY A 19 1.36 -9.11 -2.61
CA GLY A 19 1.59 -10.53 -2.87
C GLY A 19 2.21 -10.77 -4.24
N ALA A 20 1.76 -10.06 -5.27
CA ALA A 20 2.27 -10.21 -6.63
C ALA A 20 3.78 -9.92 -6.70
N TRP A 21 4.24 -8.79 -6.15
CA TRP A 21 5.67 -8.47 -6.19
C TRP A 21 6.51 -9.31 -5.24
N LEU A 22 5.97 -9.74 -4.09
CA LEU A 22 6.64 -10.69 -3.20
C LEU A 22 6.90 -12.04 -3.88
N ILE A 23 5.91 -12.56 -4.61
CA ILE A 23 6.07 -13.81 -5.37
C ILE A 23 7.12 -13.64 -6.46
N LEU A 24 7.09 -12.53 -7.20
CA LEU A 24 8.11 -12.23 -8.21
C LEU A 24 9.50 -12.11 -7.59
N SER A 25 9.63 -11.44 -6.45
CA SER A 25 10.89 -11.27 -5.73
C SER A 25 11.43 -12.59 -5.19
N ALA A 26 10.57 -13.45 -4.66
CA ALA A 26 10.92 -14.80 -4.23
C ALA A 26 11.37 -15.68 -5.41
N GLY A 27 10.65 -15.61 -6.54
CA GLY A 27 11.00 -16.33 -7.77
C GLY A 27 12.36 -15.90 -8.34
N MET A 28 12.67 -14.61 -8.28
CA MET A 28 13.99 -14.09 -8.67
C MET A 28 15.08 -14.52 -7.67
N ALA A 29 14.81 -14.52 -6.37
CA ALA A 29 15.78 -14.90 -5.32
C ALA A 29 16.10 -16.41 -5.29
N TRP A 30 15.21 -17.25 -5.82
CA TRP A 30 15.43 -18.69 -6.01
C TRP A 30 16.00 -19.06 -7.39
N GLU A 31 16.40 -18.06 -8.19
CA GLU A 31 16.91 -18.21 -9.56
C GLU A 31 15.94 -18.94 -10.51
N TYR A 32 14.65 -19.02 -10.14
CA TYR A 32 13.61 -19.64 -10.96
C TYR A 32 13.15 -18.70 -12.09
N LEU A 33 13.25 -17.38 -11.86
CA LEU A 33 12.89 -16.33 -12.81
C LEU A 33 14.08 -15.42 -13.12
N GLU A 34 14.22 -15.07 -14.40
CA GLU A 34 15.30 -14.19 -14.86
C GLU A 34 15.09 -12.76 -14.37
N ALA A 35 15.98 -12.30 -13.48
CA ALA A 35 15.85 -11.02 -12.80
C ALA A 35 15.75 -9.83 -13.77
N ARG A 36 16.39 -9.88 -14.95
CA ARG A 36 16.34 -8.77 -15.93
C ARG A 36 14.94 -8.49 -16.46
N VAL A 37 14.11 -9.51 -16.66
CA VAL A 37 12.78 -9.35 -17.26
C VAL A 37 11.77 -8.90 -16.21
N PHE A 38 11.91 -9.42 -14.99
CA PHE A 38 10.94 -9.21 -13.91
C PHE A 38 11.29 -8.08 -12.95
N LEU A 39 12.49 -7.48 -13.05
CA LEU A 39 12.89 -6.34 -12.21
C LEU A 39 11.92 -5.15 -12.37
N THR A 40 11.61 -4.78 -13.62
CA THR A 40 10.79 -3.62 -13.96
C THR A 40 9.35 -3.76 -13.42
N PRO A 41 8.61 -4.85 -13.71
CA PRO A 41 7.27 -5.01 -13.14
C PRO A 41 7.30 -5.11 -11.62
N THR A 42 8.32 -5.75 -11.03
CA THR A 42 8.46 -5.82 -9.56
C THR A 42 8.64 -4.44 -8.94
N ALA A 43 9.55 -3.62 -9.48
CA ALA A 43 9.78 -2.26 -9.02
C ALA A 43 8.53 -1.38 -9.16
N LEU A 44 7.76 -1.56 -10.24
CA LEU A 44 6.51 -0.84 -10.46
C LEU A 44 5.47 -1.18 -9.37
N PHE A 45 5.33 -2.46 -9.02
CA PHE A 45 4.42 -2.90 -7.95
C PHE A 45 4.89 -2.50 -6.55
N MET A 46 6.19 -2.54 -6.28
CA MET A 46 6.77 -2.01 -5.03
C MET A 46 6.49 -0.51 -4.89
N GLY A 47 6.70 0.27 -5.95
CA GLY A 47 6.37 1.71 -5.98
C GLY A 47 4.89 1.98 -5.73
N GLY A 48 4.00 1.18 -6.33
CA GLY A 48 2.56 1.25 -6.05
C GLY A 48 2.20 0.97 -4.58
N THR A 49 2.95 0.07 -3.93
CA THR A 49 2.79 -0.23 -2.51
C THR A 49 3.18 0.96 -1.63
N VAL A 50 4.29 1.64 -1.97
CA VAL A 50 4.74 2.87 -1.28
C VAL A 50 3.67 3.97 -1.36
N VAL A 51 3.12 4.21 -2.54
CA VAL A 51 2.07 5.24 -2.72
C VAL A 51 0.81 4.89 -1.93
N GLY A 52 0.40 3.61 -1.95
CA GLY A 52 -0.75 3.13 -1.16
C GLY A 52 -0.55 3.28 0.35
N ILE A 53 0.65 2.98 0.85
CA ILE A 53 1.04 3.19 2.24
C ILE A 53 1.05 4.68 2.58
N ALA A 54 1.62 5.53 1.72
CA ALA A 54 1.65 6.97 1.94
C ALA A 54 0.24 7.58 2.03
N ASP A 55 -0.70 7.14 1.20
CA ASP A 55 -2.09 7.58 1.23
C ASP A 55 -2.84 7.12 2.50
N GLN A 56 -2.64 5.87 2.92
CA GLN A 56 -3.20 5.36 4.17
C GLN A 56 -2.58 6.04 5.40
N ALA A 57 -1.27 6.27 5.38
CA ALA A 57 -0.55 6.99 6.41
C ALA A 57 -1.06 8.43 6.51
N GLU A 58 -1.24 9.14 5.39
CA GLU A 58 -1.81 10.48 5.36
C GLU A 58 -3.18 10.53 6.05
N LYS A 59 -4.08 9.59 5.74
CA LYS A 59 -5.42 9.55 6.37
C LYS A 59 -5.36 9.34 7.88
N ARG A 60 -4.43 8.51 8.35
CA ARG A 60 -4.24 8.23 9.78
C ARG A 60 -3.56 9.38 10.51
N PHE A 61 -2.56 10.00 9.88
CA PHE A 61 -1.79 11.13 10.42
C PHE A 61 -2.40 12.49 10.08
N ARG A 62 -3.57 12.55 9.41
CA ARG A 62 -4.34 13.77 9.14
C ARG A 62 -4.65 14.58 10.41
N ARG A 63 -4.56 13.92 11.57
CA ARG A 63 -4.68 14.55 12.90
C ARG A 63 -3.44 15.33 13.37
N VAL A 64 -2.30 15.27 12.66
CA VAL A 64 -0.99 15.75 13.15
C VAL A 64 -0.41 16.92 12.37
N GLY A 65 -0.83 17.19 11.12
CA GLY A 65 -0.12 18.15 10.24
C GLY A 65 -0.98 19.28 9.66
N LYS A 66 -0.47 20.51 9.72
CA LYS A 66 -1.04 21.69 9.04
C LYS A 66 -1.02 21.58 7.50
N ASN A 67 -0.11 20.78 6.92
CA ASN A 67 0.05 20.60 5.46
C ASN A 67 0.15 19.10 5.06
N PRO A 68 -0.98 18.42 4.75
CA PRO A 68 -1.00 16.99 4.44
C PRO A 68 -0.25 16.62 3.15
N LEU A 69 -0.25 17.52 2.16
CA LEU A 69 0.39 17.30 0.84
C LEU A 69 1.92 17.24 0.92
N ALA A 70 2.55 18.09 1.73
CA ALA A 70 4.01 18.12 1.88
C ALA A 70 4.51 16.83 2.55
N TRP A 71 3.81 16.38 3.59
CA TRP A 71 4.11 15.13 4.30
C TRP A 71 4.00 13.91 3.39
N LYS A 72 2.95 13.86 2.56
CA LYS A 72 2.77 12.79 1.55
C LYS A 72 3.93 12.74 0.56
N SER A 73 4.34 13.90 0.03
CA SER A 73 5.44 13.99 -0.93
C SER A 73 6.75 13.48 -0.35
N THR A 74 7.09 13.87 0.90
CA THR A 74 8.30 13.40 1.59
C THR A 74 8.27 11.89 1.86
N LEU A 75 7.13 11.34 2.24
CA LEU A 75 6.99 9.89 2.44
C LEU A 75 7.14 9.11 1.13
N ILE A 76 6.55 9.61 0.04
CA ILE A 76 6.68 8.96 -1.27
C ILE A 76 8.12 9.03 -1.75
N SER A 77 8.79 10.18 -1.66
CA SER A 77 10.17 10.32 -2.11
C SER A 77 11.13 9.43 -1.29
N ALA A 78 10.98 9.42 0.03
CA ALA A 78 11.76 8.54 0.90
C ALA A 78 11.50 7.05 0.61
N GLY A 79 10.22 6.67 0.43
CA GLY A 79 9.84 5.30 0.12
C GLY A 79 10.35 4.82 -1.24
N MET A 80 10.34 5.68 -2.26
CA MET A 80 10.87 5.35 -3.59
C MET A 80 12.39 5.10 -3.57
N ILE A 81 13.14 5.87 -2.78
CA ILE A 81 14.58 5.64 -2.59
C ILE A 81 14.82 4.29 -1.92
N LEU A 82 14.03 3.97 -0.89
CA LEU A 82 14.08 2.68 -0.20
C LEU A 82 13.81 1.51 -1.15
N VAL A 83 12.77 1.61 -1.98
CA VAL A 83 12.44 0.61 -3.01
C VAL A 83 13.59 0.42 -3.98
N TYR A 84 14.20 1.52 -4.46
CA TYR A 84 15.32 1.42 -5.39
C TYR A 84 16.51 0.63 -4.79
N ILE A 85 16.85 0.92 -3.53
CA ILE A 85 17.92 0.21 -2.81
C ILE A 85 17.57 -1.27 -2.62
N ALA A 86 16.32 -1.57 -2.27
CA ALA A 86 15.84 -2.94 -2.07
C ALA A 86 15.88 -3.75 -3.38
N VAL A 87 15.46 -3.15 -4.50
CA VAL A 87 15.50 -3.79 -5.83
C VAL A 87 16.93 -4.01 -6.31
N SER A 88 17.84 -3.06 -6.06
CA SER A 88 19.25 -3.21 -6.45
C SER A 88 19.99 -4.29 -5.67
N ASN A 89 19.62 -4.55 -4.41
CA ASN A 89 20.18 -5.62 -3.59
C ASN A 89 19.20 -6.79 -3.48
N LEU A 90 18.85 -7.39 -4.62
CA LEU A 90 17.95 -8.54 -4.65
C LEU A 90 18.65 -9.78 -4.08
N SER A 91 18.50 -9.97 -2.77
CA SER A 91 19.01 -11.13 -2.02
C SER A 91 17.87 -11.81 -1.26
N LYS A 92 18.04 -13.08 -0.93
CA LYS A 92 17.08 -13.87 -0.11
C LYS A 92 16.79 -13.15 1.22
N PHE A 93 17.80 -12.47 1.77
CA PHE A 93 17.66 -11.67 2.99
C PHE A 93 16.75 -10.45 2.78
N THR A 94 16.89 -9.77 1.65
CA THR A 94 16.06 -8.60 1.29
C THR A 94 14.58 -8.99 1.20
N VAL A 95 14.25 -10.12 0.58
CA VAL A 95 12.86 -10.61 0.49
C VAL A 95 12.25 -10.87 1.88
N MET A 96 13.03 -11.44 2.82
CA MET A 96 12.58 -11.67 4.20
C MET A 96 12.34 -10.36 4.97
N VAL A 97 13.23 -9.39 4.81
CA VAL A 97 13.10 -8.06 5.41
C VAL A 97 11.86 -7.35 4.87
N GLU A 98 11.66 -7.36 3.56
CA GLU A 98 10.51 -6.77 2.87
C GLU A 98 9.18 -7.38 3.35
N PHE A 99 9.10 -8.71 3.46
CA PHE A 99 7.93 -9.41 3.97
C PHE A 99 7.60 -8.99 5.42
N THR A 100 8.63 -8.90 6.26
CA THR A 100 8.48 -8.48 7.65
C THR A 100 8.06 -7.02 7.75
N ALA A 101 8.67 -6.14 6.97
CA ALA A 101 8.32 -4.72 6.90
C ALA A 101 6.87 -4.51 6.45
N LEU A 102 6.40 -5.27 5.45
CA LEU A 102 5.01 -5.25 5.01
C LEU A 102 4.05 -5.69 6.12
N LEU A 103 4.36 -6.78 6.84
CA LEU A 103 3.53 -7.24 7.95
C LEU A 103 3.46 -6.23 9.08
N VAL A 104 4.59 -5.63 9.46
CA VAL A 104 4.64 -4.58 10.49
C VAL A 104 3.86 -3.36 10.05
N THR A 105 4.03 -2.91 8.80
CA THR A 105 3.34 -1.73 8.26
C THR A 105 1.83 -1.98 8.15
N ALA A 106 1.43 -3.17 7.70
CA ALA A 106 0.03 -3.58 7.63
C ALA A 106 -0.59 -3.67 9.04
N ALA A 107 0.07 -4.34 9.98
CA ALA A 107 -0.39 -4.41 11.36
C ALA A 107 -0.49 -3.01 11.97
N PHE A 108 0.52 -2.17 11.77
CA PHE A 108 0.54 -0.80 12.27
C PHE A 108 -0.60 0.01 11.69
N LEU A 109 -0.76 0.07 10.37
CA LEU A 109 -1.77 0.88 9.66
C LEU A 109 -3.20 0.38 9.87
N PHE A 110 -3.43 -0.93 9.91
CA PHE A 110 -4.77 -1.50 10.03
C PHE A 110 -5.24 -1.72 11.49
N SER A 111 -4.34 -1.72 12.48
CA SER A 111 -4.72 -1.79 13.91
C SER A 111 -5.40 -0.51 14.41
N GLY A 112 -5.18 0.62 13.73
CA GLY A 112 -5.88 1.88 13.99
C GLY A 112 -7.20 1.95 13.22
N ARG A 113 -8.28 1.54 13.88
CA ARG A 113 -9.68 1.81 13.53
C ARG A 113 -9.84 3.20 12.86
N SER A 114 -10.19 3.25 11.57
CA SER A 114 -10.89 4.37 10.86
C SER A 114 -10.50 4.51 9.38
N GLN A 115 -10.68 3.48 8.54
CA GLN A 115 -10.65 3.67 7.08
C GLN A 115 -12.06 3.61 6.46
N ARG A 116 -13.00 2.89 7.09
CA ARG A 116 -14.35 2.70 6.53
C ARG A 116 -15.44 3.58 7.17
N GLN A 117 -15.17 4.13 8.36
CA GLN A 117 -16.11 5.02 9.04
C GLN A 117 -16.19 6.39 8.33
N ASP A 118 -15.04 7.00 8.06
CA ASP A 118 -14.95 8.32 7.39
C ASP A 118 -15.50 8.32 5.95
N MET A 119 -15.29 7.24 5.20
CA MET A 119 -15.78 7.14 3.81
C MET A 119 -17.30 6.90 3.77
N GLY A 120 -17.84 6.08 4.67
CA GLY A 120 -19.29 5.85 4.77
C GLY A 120 -20.04 7.07 5.28
N GLU A 121 -19.44 7.84 6.19
CA GLU A 121 -20.00 9.09 6.71
C GLU A 121 -20.02 10.18 5.63
N ARG A 122 -18.95 10.31 4.83
CA ARG A 122 -18.92 11.23 3.68
C ARG A 122 -19.90 10.85 2.57
N VAL A 123 -20.09 9.56 2.29
CA VAL A 123 -21.08 9.12 1.30
C VAL A 123 -22.50 9.41 1.78
N ARG A 124 -22.77 9.22 3.09
CA ARG A 124 -24.07 9.59 3.69
C ARG A 124 -24.32 11.10 3.68
N ASP A 125 -23.31 11.92 3.98
CA ASP A 125 -23.41 13.39 3.91
C ASP A 125 -23.70 13.87 2.48
N ILE A 126 -23.09 13.25 1.46
CA ILE A 126 -23.37 13.54 0.06
C ILE A 126 -24.79 13.08 -0.33
N GLU A 127 -25.22 11.89 0.09
CA GLU A 127 -26.58 11.41 -0.16
C GLU A 127 -27.64 12.32 0.48
N GLU A 128 -27.39 12.80 1.70
CA GLU A 128 -28.29 13.70 2.42
C GLU A 128 -28.36 15.09 1.77
N LYS A 129 -27.22 15.62 1.30
CA LYS A 129 -27.16 16.85 0.49
C LYS A 129 -27.87 16.72 -0.85
N MET A 130 -27.83 15.55 -1.49
CA MET A 130 -28.58 15.30 -2.72
C MET A 130 -30.09 15.19 -2.49
N LYS A 131 -30.53 14.68 -1.32
CA LYS A 131 -31.95 14.63 -0.93
C LYS A 131 -32.54 16.03 -0.67
N GLN A 132 -31.73 17.01 -0.28
CA GLN A 132 -32.18 18.40 -0.08
C GLN A 132 -32.33 19.21 -1.38
N CYS A 133 -31.96 18.65 -2.54
CA CYS A 133 -32.12 19.31 -3.85
C CYS A 133 -33.43 18.95 -4.58
N CYS A 134 -34.40 18.31 -3.91
CA CYS A 134 -35.76 18.10 -4.42
C CYS A 134 -36.80 18.52 -3.38
#